data_AF-A0A3D0N260-F1
#
_entry.id   AF-A0A3D0N260-F1
#
_cell.length_a   1.000
_cell.length_b   1.000
_cell.length_c   1.000
_cell.angle_alpha   90.00
_cell.angle_beta   90.00
_cell.angle_gamma   90.00
#
_symmetry.space_group_name_H-M   'P 1'
#
loop_
_entity.id
_entity.type
_entity.pdbx_description
1 polymer ?
#
loop_
_entity_poly.entity_id
_entity_poly.type
_entity_poly.pdbx_seq_one_letter_code
_entity_poly.pdbx_strand_id
1 'polypeptide(L)'
;MLIENITGYSGDDLIACTAIPRALWRSGEYGSTMVSGAERHDGGSDDIRQVMIRNVRGYCRGGHHIIRLLNSSGARLYDVVIDGLIDTSPGDMRCKAAVKIGDSHYGDGVAPLGDTARIIVNNVISRSEHTIMLGGSLCDSAISNVIRWEIPGEPISYVSGLENVRNLLLTNLQSAEG
;
A
#
# COMPACT_ATOMS: atom_id res chain seq x y z
N MET A 1 -4.12 8.75 -12.77
CA MET A 1 -2.90 8.01 -13.16
C MET A 1 -3.24 6.54 -13.33
N LEU A 2 -2.64 5.85 -14.30
CA LEU A 2 -2.81 4.40 -14.54
C LEU A 2 -1.46 3.71 -14.48
N ILE A 3 -1.34 2.69 -13.63
CA ILE A 3 -0.19 1.82 -13.49
C ILE A 3 -0.68 0.40 -13.78
N GLU A 4 -0.20 -0.25 -14.84
CA GLU A 4 -0.74 -1.55 -15.23
C GLU A 4 0.26 -2.51 -15.86
N ASN A 5 -0.05 -3.80 -15.77
CA ASN A 5 0.70 -4.91 -16.38
C ASN A 5 2.15 -4.98 -15.89
N ILE A 6 2.35 -4.65 -14.61
CA ILE A 6 3.67 -4.70 -13.97
C ILE A 6 4.00 -6.15 -13.65
N THR A 7 5.11 -6.66 -14.19
CA THR A 7 5.63 -7.99 -13.90
C THR A 7 7.11 -7.94 -13.54
N GLY A 8 7.53 -8.68 -12.51
CA GLY A 8 8.93 -8.80 -12.12
C GLY A 8 9.14 -8.66 -10.62
N TYR A 9 10.32 -8.16 -10.24
CA TYR A 9 10.66 -7.92 -8.84
C TYR A 9 11.58 -6.71 -8.67
N SER A 10 11.60 -6.17 -7.47
CA SER A 10 12.38 -5.01 -7.05
C SER A 10 13.20 -5.31 -5.80
N GLY A 11 14.26 -4.53 -5.55
CA GLY A 11 15.01 -4.58 -4.28
C GLY A 11 14.31 -3.86 -3.12
N ASP A 12 13.34 -2.99 -3.42
CA ASP A 12 12.51 -2.25 -2.47
C ASP A 12 11.05 -2.40 -2.90
N ASP A 13 10.15 -1.49 -2.54
CA ASP A 13 8.75 -1.52 -2.97
C ASP A 13 8.60 -1.69 -4.49
N LEU A 14 7.75 -2.62 -4.97
CA LEU A 14 7.57 -2.83 -6.42
C LEU A 14 6.81 -1.67 -7.06
N ILE A 15 5.77 -1.20 -6.36
CA ILE A 15 5.03 0.03 -6.69
C ILE A 15 4.86 0.82 -5.39
N ALA A 16 5.31 2.07 -5.37
CA ALA A 16 5.13 2.96 -4.25
C ALA A 16 4.46 4.26 -4.72
N CYS A 17 3.33 4.60 -4.10
CA CYS A 17 2.70 5.92 -4.21
C CYS A 17 2.83 6.58 -2.84
N THR A 18 3.78 7.52 -2.73
CA THR A 18 4.16 8.12 -1.44
C THR A 18 4.07 9.65 -1.50
N ALA A 19 3.21 10.22 -0.65
CA ALA A 19 3.12 11.65 -0.40
C ALA A 19 3.63 11.92 1.01
N ILE A 20 4.95 11.90 1.18
CA ILE A 20 5.63 12.13 2.45
C ILE A 20 6.51 13.35 2.27
N PRO A 21 6.00 14.55 2.58
CA PRO A 21 6.80 15.77 2.48
C PRO A 21 8.07 15.65 3.32
N ARG A 22 9.24 15.71 2.67
CA ARG A 22 10.55 15.65 3.33
C ARG A 22 11.38 16.87 2.92
N ALA A 23 11.60 17.78 3.86
CA ALA A 23 12.33 19.03 3.61
C ALA A 23 13.80 18.85 3.15
N LEU A 24 14.40 17.66 3.31
CA LEU A 24 15.83 17.43 3.13
C LEU A 24 16.21 16.48 1.98
N TRP A 25 15.25 15.93 1.23
CA TRP A 25 15.52 14.90 0.20
C TRP A 25 14.95 15.34 -1.15
N ARG A 26 15.79 15.46 -2.17
CA ARG A 26 15.35 15.81 -3.52
C ARG A 26 15.05 14.54 -4.32
N SER A 27 13.90 14.50 -4.99
CA SER A 27 13.57 13.40 -5.89
C SER A 27 14.54 13.35 -7.08
N GLY A 28 14.86 12.14 -7.54
CA GLY A 28 15.76 11.93 -8.69
C GLY A 28 17.26 12.07 -8.40
N GLU A 29 17.68 12.15 -7.13
CA GLU A 29 19.10 12.10 -6.78
C GLU A 29 19.72 10.72 -7.03
N TYR A 30 21.04 10.69 -7.25
CA TYR A 30 21.78 9.45 -7.48
C TYR A 30 21.65 8.52 -6.27
N GLY A 31 21.17 7.30 -6.49
CA GLY A 31 20.88 6.33 -5.43
C GLY A 31 19.47 6.42 -4.83
N SER A 32 18.63 7.35 -5.29
CA SER A 32 17.21 7.42 -4.91
C SER A 32 16.34 6.56 -5.83
N THR A 33 15.39 5.83 -5.25
CA THR A 33 14.31 5.15 -5.98
C THR A 33 13.11 6.05 -6.22
N MET A 34 13.07 7.26 -5.63
CA MET A 34 11.97 8.21 -5.79
C MET A 34 12.10 9.00 -7.09
N VAL A 35 11.15 8.79 -8.00
CA VAL A 35 11.06 9.52 -9.28
C VAL A 35 10.49 10.93 -9.08
N SER A 36 9.59 11.11 -8.11
CA SER A 36 9.00 12.40 -7.71
C SER A 36 8.94 12.48 -6.18
N GLY A 37 8.86 13.69 -5.64
CA GLY A 37 8.76 13.97 -4.21
C GLY A 37 7.54 14.82 -3.90
N ALA A 38 7.17 14.88 -2.62
CA ALA A 38 6.14 15.76 -2.12
C ALA A 38 6.77 16.93 -1.36
N GLU A 39 6.15 18.10 -1.43
CA GLU A 39 6.47 19.25 -0.58
C GLU A 39 5.34 19.49 0.43
N ARG A 40 5.57 20.36 1.43
CA ARG A 40 4.46 20.82 2.28
C ARG A 40 3.77 21.96 1.54
N HIS A 41 2.95 21.63 0.54
CA HIS A 41 2.12 22.61 -0.14
C HIS A 41 0.72 22.66 0.49
N ASP A 42 0.29 23.86 0.85
CA ASP A 42 -1.10 24.11 1.20
C ASP A 42 -1.98 23.92 -0.04
N GLY A 43 -3.10 23.22 0.09
CA GLY A 43 -4.10 23.07 -0.98
C GLY A 43 -4.09 21.73 -1.74
N GLY A 44 -3.32 20.73 -1.29
CA GLY A 44 -3.45 19.34 -1.78
C GLY A 44 -2.85 19.09 -3.16
N SER A 45 -1.89 19.91 -3.60
CA SER A 45 -1.18 19.70 -4.87
C SER A 45 -0.36 18.40 -4.89
N ASP A 46 0.08 17.95 -3.72
CA ASP A 46 0.84 16.72 -3.51
C ASP A 46 -0.05 15.54 -3.06
N ASP A 47 -1.38 15.73 -3.06
CA ASP A 47 -2.31 14.64 -2.78
C ASP A 47 -2.17 13.55 -3.85
N ILE A 48 -2.11 12.29 -3.41
CA ILE A 48 -2.18 11.15 -4.32
C ILE A 48 -3.65 10.83 -4.54
N ARG A 49 -4.12 11.07 -5.76
CA ARG A 49 -5.52 10.81 -6.10
C ARG A 49 -5.76 10.33 -7.50
N GLN A 50 -6.90 9.65 -7.68
CA GLN A 50 -7.37 9.16 -8.98
C GLN A 50 -6.34 8.21 -9.62
N VAL A 51 -5.88 7.24 -8.83
CA VAL A 51 -4.87 6.26 -9.24
C VAL A 51 -5.54 4.91 -9.45
N MET A 52 -5.26 4.27 -10.59
CA MET A 52 -5.61 2.87 -10.83
C MET A 52 -4.33 2.05 -10.97
N ILE A 53 -4.21 0.99 -10.17
CA ILE A 53 -3.15 -0.01 -10.23
C ILE A 53 -3.81 -1.34 -10.59
N ARG A 54 -3.42 -1.96 -11.70
CA ARG A 54 -4.03 -3.23 -12.12
C ARG A 54 -3.07 -4.22 -12.76
N ASN A 55 -3.42 -5.50 -12.69
CA ASN A 55 -2.66 -6.60 -13.31
C ASN A 55 -1.18 -6.63 -12.86
N VAL A 56 -0.95 -6.65 -11.55
CA VAL A 56 0.40 -6.73 -10.97
C VAL A 56 0.76 -8.19 -10.68
N ARG A 57 1.92 -8.64 -11.17
CA ARG A 57 2.46 -9.99 -10.94
C ARG A 57 3.92 -9.90 -10.54
N GLY A 58 4.19 -9.89 -9.25
CA GLY A 58 5.56 -9.66 -8.80
C GLY A 58 5.76 -9.77 -7.32
N TYR A 59 6.95 -9.42 -6.87
CA TYR A 59 7.32 -9.41 -5.46
C TYR A 59 8.46 -8.43 -5.18
N CYS A 60 8.65 -8.08 -3.91
CA CYS A 60 9.82 -7.37 -3.43
C CYS A 60 10.88 -8.37 -2.92
N ARG A 61 12.05 -8.37 -3.56
CA ARG A 61 13.19 -9.21 -3.18
C ARG A 61 13.93 -8.70 -1.93
N GLY A 62 13.85 -7.41 -1.61
CA GLY A 62 14.43 -6.87 -0.38
C GLY A 62 13.59 -7.10 0.86
N GLY A 63 12.43 -7.78 0.76
CA GLY A 63 11.55 -8.01 1.90
C GLY A 63 10.69 -6.80 2.30
N HIS A 64 10.58 -5.78 1.45
CA HIS A 64 9.67 -4.63 1.62
C HIS A 64 8.26 -4.98 1.14
N HIS A 65 7.54 -4.04 0.53
CA HIS A 65 6.13 -4.22 0.14
C HIS A 65 5.99 -4.42 -1.37
N ILE A 66 4.93 -5.08 -1.84
CA ILE A 66 4.69 -5.15 -3.28
C ILE A 66 4.06 -3.85 -3.74
N ILE A 67 2.92 -3.47 -3.16
CA ILE A 67 2.30 -2.16 -3.36
C ILE A 67 2.29 -1.41 -2.03
N ARG A 68 2.81 -0.19 -2.03
CA ARG A 68 2.81 0.69 -0.87
C ARG A 68 2.14 2.01 -1.17
N LEU A 69 1.13 2.35 -0.38
CA LEU A 69 0.46 3.64 -0.42
C LEU A 69 0.72 4.38 0.89
N LEU A 70 1.41 5.51 0.84
CA LEU A 70 1.71 6.33 2.02
C LEU A 70 1.33 7.78 1.82
N ASN A 71 0.85 8.39 2.88
CA ASN A 71 0.68 9.83 3.01
C ASN A 71 0.95 10.26 4.45
N SER A 72 1.44 11.49 4.62
CA SER A 72 1.67 12.08 5.93
C SER A 72 1.62 13.60 5.87
N SER A 73 1.64 14.25 7.04
CA SER A 73 1.91 15.70 7.15
C SER A 73 0.96 16.59 6.34
N GLY A 74 -0.32 16.24 6.32
CA GLY A 74 -1.38 17.00 5.65
C GLY A 74 -1.61 16.62 4.18
N ALA A 75 -0.72 15.82 3.58
CA ALA A 75 -0.98 15.25 2.26
C ALA A 75 -2.01 14.12 2.36
N ARG A 76 -2.96 14.10 1.43
CA ARG A 76 -4.05 13.12 1.40
C ARG A 76 -3.82 12.06 0.32
N LEU A 77 -4.43 10.91 0.53
CA LEU A 77 -4.35 9.74 -0.34
C LEU A 77 -5.76 9.18 -0.53
N TYR A 78 -6.34 9.36 -1.72
CA TYR A 78 -7.74 8.99 -1.93
C TYR A 78 -8.11 8.70 -3.39
N ASP A 79 -9.28 8.08 -3.61
CA ASP A 79 -9.74 7.70 -4.95
C ASP A 79 -8.71 6.81 -5.66
N VAL A 80 -8.31 5.73 -4.98
CA VAL A 80 -7.32 4.75 -5.47
C VAL A 80 -8.00 3.40 -5.67
N VAL A 81 -7.74 2.76 -6.81
CA VAL A 81 -8.17 1.39 -7.09
C VAL A 81 -6.95 0.51 -7.30
N ILE A 82 -6.86 -0.57 -6.56
CA ILE A 82 -5.93 -1.69 -6.77
C ILE A 82 -6.77 -2.90 -7.17
N ASP A 83 -6.60 -3.39 -8.39
CA ASP A 83 -7.36 -4.53 -8.90
C ASP A 83 -6.46 -5.56 -9.61
N GLY A 84 -6.31 -6.73 -9.00
CA GLY A 84 -5.46 -7.79 -9.53
C GLY A 84 -4.01 -7.64 -9.09
N LEU A 85 -3.68 -8.30 -7.98
CA LEU A 85 -2.30 -8.50 -7.51
C LEU A 85 -2.06 -9.98 -7.25
N ILE A 86 -1.04 -10.54 -7.91
CA ILE A 86 -0.55 -11.90 -7.66
C ILE A 86 0.89 -11.79 -7.16
N ASP A 87 1.10 -12.17 -5.91
CA ASP A 87 2.43 -12.32 -5.31
C ASP A 87 3.16 -13.53 -5.91
N THR A 88 4.28 -13.26 -6.57
CA THR A 88 5.11 -14.30 -7.20
C THR A 88 6.40 -14.59 -6.41
N SER A 89 6.44 -14.25 -5.11
CA SER A 89 7.60 -14.54 -4.25
C SER A 89 7.96 -16.03 -4.31
N PRO A 90 9.25 -16.39 -4.43
CA PRO A 90 9.69 -17.79 -4.37
C PRO A 90 9.49 -18.37 -2.95
N GLY A 91 9.56 -19.70 -2.83
CA GLY A 91 9.24 -20.42 -1.58
C GLY A 91 10.11 -20.04 -0.37
N ASP A 92 11.35 -19.63 -0.61
CA ASP A 92 12.37 -19.26 0.38
C ASP A 92 12.34 -17.78 0.79
N MET A 93 11.39 -17.00 0.27
CA MET A 93 11.32 -15.56 0.46
C MET A 93 9.90 -15.08 0.67
N ARG A 94 9.76 -13.98 1.42
CA ARG A 94 8.49 -13.33 1.71
C ARG A 94 8.66 -11.82 1.66
N CYS A 95 7.69 -11.13 1.06
CA CYS A 95 7.57 -9.69 1.24
C CYS A 95 6.92 -9.37 2.58
N LYS A 96 7.18 -8.18 3.12
CA LYS A 96 6.54 -7.71 4.34
C LYS A 96 5.04 -7.54 4.15
N ALA A 97 4.61 -6.92 3.06
CA ALA A 97 3.20 -6.84 2.73
C ALA A 97 2.92 -6.90 1.23
N ALA A 98 1.81 -7.52 0.83
CA ALA A 98 1.35 -7.44 -0.56
C ALA A 98 0.84 -6.04 -0.86
N VAL A 99 -0.06 -5.54 -0.01
CA VAL A 99 -0.52 -4.14 -0.05
C VAL A 99 -0.35 -3.54 1.33
N LYS A 100 0.39 -2.44 1.42
CA LYS A 100 0.46 -1.61 2.63
C LYS A 100 -0.24 -0.28 2.39
N ILE A 101 -1.15 0.08 3.30
CA ILE A 101 -1.90 1.33 3.28
C ILE A 101 -1.59 2.12 4.56
N GLY A 102 -1.07 3.33 4.37
CA GLY A 102 -0.68 4.21 5.45
C GLY A 102 0.60 3.75 6.18
N ASP A 103 1.08 4.62 7.06
CA ASP A 103 2.19 4.35 7.97
C ASP A 103 1.99 5.12 9.29
N SER A 104 2.66 4.66 10.34
CA SER A 104 2.73 5.31 11.64
C SER A 104 4.12 5.83 11.98
N HIS A 105 5.15 5.49 11.17
CA HIS A 105 6.56 5.79 11.44
C HIS A 105 7.13 6.90 10.55
N TYR A 106 6.36 7.41 9.59
CA TYR A 106 6.82 8.45 8.65
C TYR A 106 6.09 9.78 8.90
N GLY A 107 6.77 10.88 8.57
CA GLY A 107 6.24 12.23 8.77
C GLY A 107 5.92 12.49 10.24
N ASP A 108 4.70 12.97 10.49
CA ASP A 108 4.23 13.35 11.83
C ASP A 108 3.44 12.21 12.53
N GLY A 109 3.58 10.96 12.07
CA GLY A 109 2.92 9.78 12.63
C GLY A 109 1.73 9.28 11.79
N VAL A 110 0.72 8.71 12.46
CA VAL A 110 -0.50 8.24 11.78
C VAL A 110 -1.27 9.44 11.20
N ALA A 111 -1.52 9.41 9.88
CA ALA A 111 -2.33 10.43 9.23
C ALA A 111 -3.74 10.49 9.86
N PRO A 112 -4.34 11.68 10.05
CA PRO A 112 -5.71 11.82 10.54
C PRO A 112 -6.73 10.99 9.76
N LEU A 113 -7.76 10.48 10.46
CA LEU A 113 -8.91 9.83 9.81
C LEU A 113 -9.55 10.78 8.79
N GLY A 114 -9.68 10.32 7.54
CA GLY A 114 -10.19 11.12 6.41
C GLY A 114 -9.14 11.57 5.41
N ASP A 115 -7.85 11.53 5.80
CA ASP A 115 -6.75 11.84 4.89
C ASP A 115 -6.42 10.66 3.98
N THR A 116 -6.58 9.43 4.49
CA THR A 116 -6.44 8.19 3.73
C THR A 116 -7.82 7.54 3.57
N ALA A 117 -8.43 7.67 2.39
CA ALA A 117 -9.84 7.28 2.22
C ALA A 117 -10.21 6.88 0.79
N ARG A 118 -11.36 6.22 0.60
CA ARG A 118 -11.88 5.84 -0.74
C ARG A 118 -10.86 5.05 -1.55
N ILE A 119 -10.26 4.05 -0.90
CA ILE A 119 -9.35 3.09 -1.52
C ILE A 119 -10.12 1.79 -1.73
N ILE A 120 -10.07 1.28 -2.95
CA ILE A 120 -10.66 -0.02 -3.31
C ILE A 120 -9.51 -0.98 -3.58
N VAL A 121 -9.44 -2.07 -2.82
CA VAL A 121 -8.51 -3.17 -3.06
C VAL A 121 -9.30 -4.41 -3.41
N ASN A 122 -9.04 -4.96 -4.59
CA ASN A 122 -9.77 -6.09 -5.12
C ASN A 122 -8.84 -7.12 -5.78
N ASN A 123 -9.21 -8.39 -5.70
CA ASN A 123 -8.53 -9.51 -6.37
C ASN A 123 -7.04 -9.59 -6.01
N VAL A 124 -6.74 -9.90 -4.74
CA VAL A 124 -5.37 -10.05 -4.24
C VAL A 124 -5.11 -11.49 -3.84
N ILE A 125 -4.06 -12.11 -4.39
CA ILE A 125 -3.55 -13.41 -3.94
C ILE A 125 -2.12 -13.20 -3.48
N SER A 126 -1.84 -13.48 -2.21
CA SER A 126 -0.50 -13.26 -1.69
C SER A 126 -0.08 -14.22 -0.59
N ARG A 127 1.22 -14.54 -0.62
CA ARG A 127 1.96 -15.26 0.40
C ARG A 127 2.87 -14.32 1.20
N SER A 128 2.63 -13.02 1.23
CA SER A 128 3.40 -12.07 2.05
C SER A 128 3.08 -12.20 3.54
N GLU A 129 3.97 -11.75 4.43
CA GLU A 129 3.74 -11.79 5.88
C GLU A 129 2.39 -11.15 6.25
N HIS A 130 2.10 -9.99 5.67
CA HIS A 130 0.80 -9.35 5.69
C HIS A 130 0.21 -9.33 4.27
N THR A 131 -0.98 -9.89 4.07
CA THR A 131 -1.63 -9.82 2.75
C THR A 131 -2.07 -8.37 2.49
N ILE A 132 -2.94 -7.82 3.35
CA ILE A 132 -3.23 -6.38 3.43
C ILE A 132 -2.77 -5.87 4.80
N MET A 133 -1.86 -4.90 4.80
CA MET A 133 -1.35 -4.24 6.00
C MET A 133 -1.93 -2.83 6.10
N LEU A 134 -2.75 -2.58 7.11
CA LEU A 134 -3.20 -1.24 7.49
C LEU A 134 -2.21 -0.68 8.52
N GLY A 135 -1.25 0.09 8.02
CA GLY A 135 -0.15 0.66 8.79
C GLY A 135 -0.40 2.09 9.27
N GLY A 136 -1.47 2.73 8.82
CA GLY A 136 -1.94 4.03 9.26
C GLY A 136 -3.46 4.08 9.25
N SER A 137 -4.05 5.29 9.23
CA SER A 137 -5.49 5.40 9.19
C SER A 137 -6.08 4.99 7.83
N LEU A 138 -7.32 4.52 7.83
CA LEU A 138 -8.08 4.24 6.60
C LEU A 138 -9.58 4.40 6.86
N CYS A 139 -10.27 5.15 5.99
CA CYS A 139 -11.72 5.20 6.04
C CYS A 139 -12.44 5.12 4.69
N ASP A 140 -13.74 4.83 4.74
CA ASP A 140 -14.66 4.87 3.60
C ASP A 140 -14.12 4.10 2.39
N SER A 141 -13.63 2.89 2.63
CA SER A 141 -12.83 2.09 1.70
C SER A 141 -13.37 0.66 1.62
N ALA A 142 -13.02 -0.05 0.54
CA ALA A 142 -13.49 -1.41 0.30
C ALA A 142 -12.31 -2.36 0.04
N ILE A 143 -12.32 -3.52 0.68
CA ILE A 143 -11.34 -4.58 0.47
C ILE A 143 -12.11 -5.87 0.19
N SER A 144 -11.91 -6.43 -1.00
CA SER A 144 -12.67 -7.59 -1.47
C SER A 144 -11.82 -8.60 -2.22
N ASN A 145 -12.25 -9.87 -2.17
CA ASN A 145 -11.64 -10.96 -2.95
C ASN A 145 -10.14 -11.08 -2.66
N VAL A 146 -9.81 -11.30 -1.39
CA VAL A 146 -8.43 -11.42 -0.93
C VAL A 146 -8.18 -12.84 -0.47
N ILE A 147 -7.15 -13.47 -1.05
CA ILE A 147 -6.68 -14.80 -0.66
C ILE A 147 -5.28 -14.64 -0.06
N ARG A 148 -5.19 -14.91 1.23
CA ARG A 148 -3.92 -15.19 1.90
C ARG A 148 -3.55 -16.65 1.61
N TRP A 149 -2.41 -16.88 1.00
CA TRP A 149 -1.98 -18.19 0.50
C TRP A 149 -0.76 -18.70 1.28
N GLU A 150 -0.74 -19.98 1.65
CA GLU A 150 0.39 -20.69 2.28
C GLU A 150 0.83 -20.16 3.66
N ILE A 151 0.12 -19.20 4.25
CA ILE A 151 0.47 -18.64 5.55
C ILE A 151 -0.76 -18.56 6.45
N PRO A 152 -0.68 -19.03 7.71
CA PRO A 152 -1.76 -18.89 8.66
C PRO A 152 -2.03 -17.43 9.03
N GLY A 153 -3.21 -17.19 9.61
CA GLY A 153 -3.63 -15.89 10.12
C GLY A 153 -4.62 -15.16 9.20
N GLU A 154 -4.86 -13.90 9.51
CA GLU A 154 -5.90 -13.10 8.87
C GLU A 154 -5.41 -12.40 7.59
N PRO A 155 -6.26 -12.27 6.55
CA PRO A 155 -5.91 -11.53 5.33
C PRO A 155 -5.64 -10.03 5.55
N ILE A 156 -6.13 -9.45 6.65
CA ILE A 156 -5.95 -8.03 6.99
C ILE A 156 -5.27 -7.91 8.34
N SER A 157 -4.23 -7.08 8.42
CA SER A 157 -3.52 -6.75 9.65
C SER A 157 -3.72 -5.26 10.00
N TYR A 158 -4.26 -4.98 11.19
CA TYR A 158 -4.50 -3.62 11.71
C TYR A 158 -3.32 -3.14 12.56
N VAL A 159 -2.19 -2.84 11.92
CA VAL A 159 -0.92 -2.58 12.61
C VAL A 159 -0.93 -1.26 13.37
N SER A 160 -1.64 -0.24 12.89
CA SER A 160 -1.83 1.03 13.58
C SER A 160 -3.01 1.05 14.56
N GLY A 161 -3.65 -0.09 14.83
CA GLY A 161 -4.82 -0.16 15.72
C GLY A 161 -6.16 0.06 15.01
N LEU A 162 -7.21 -0.55 15.55
CA LEU A 162 -8.57 -0.52 15.01
C LEU A 162 -9.22 0.87 15.14
N GLU A 163 -8.79 1.67 16.11
CA GLU A 163 -9.24 3.04 16.34
C GLU A 163 -8.93 3.99 15.17
N ASN A 164 -7.94 3.62 14.34
CA ASN A 164 -7.53 4.38 13.16
C ASN A 164 -8.28 3.95 11.88
N VAL A 165 -9.28 3.07 12.01
CA VAL A 165 -10.03 2.55 10.88
C VAL A 165 -11.52 2.80 11.03
N ARG A 166 -12.20 3.19 9.94
CA ARG A 166 -13.63 3.49 9.96
C ARG A 166 -14.32 3.15 8.63
N ASN A 167 -15.56 2.67 8.67
CA ASN A 167 -16.39 2.46 7.48
C ASN A 167 -15.70 1.62 6.38
N LEU A 168 -15.14 0.47 6.75
CA LEU A 168 -14.60 -0.47 5.77
C LEU A 168 -15.66 -1.46 5.32
N LEU A 169 -15.81 -1.64 4.01
CA LEU A 169 -16.55 -2.75 3.44
C LEU A 169 -15.58 -3.90 3.15
N LEU A 170 -15.72 -4.99 3.91
CA LEU A 170 -14.86 -6.17 3.82
C LEU A 170 -15.67 -7.36 3.32
N THR A 171 -15.28 -7.96 2.19
CA THR A 171 -16.03 -9.08 1.60
C THR A 171 -15.10 -10.13 0.97
N ASN A 172 -15.48 -11.41 1.07
CA ASN A 172 -14.72 -12.53 0.48
C ASN A 172 -13.21 -12.49 0.81
N LEU A 173 -12.90 -12.51 2.11
CA LEU A 173 -11.53 -12.60 2.63
C LEU A 173 -11.29 -14.04 3.06
N GLN A 174 -10.27 -14.69 2.50
CA GLN A 174 -9.97 -16.08 2.78
C GLN A 174 -8.49 -16.29 3.08
N SER A 175 -8.24 -17.22 3.99
CA SER A 175 -6.92 -17.81 4.19
C SER A 175 -6.99 -19.24 3.67
N ALA A 176 -6.07 -19.58 2.77
CA ALA A 176 -5.98 -20.88 2.15
C ALA A 176 -4.60 -21.47 2.42
N GLU A 177 -4.60 -22.67 2.99
CA GLU A 177 -3.41 -23.49 3.22
C GLU A 177 -3.18 -24.36 1.98
N GLY A 178 -1.93 -24.42 1.53
CA GLY A 178 -1.51 -25.21 0.37
C GLY A 178 -1.25 -26.68 0.71
#